data_AF-A0A353M7I0-F1
#
_entry.id   AF-A0A353M7I0-F1
#
_cell.length_a   1.000
_cell.length_b   1.000
_cell.length_c   1.000
_cell.angle_alpha   90.00
_cell.angle_beta   90.00
_cell.angle_gamma   90.00
#
_symmetry.space_group_name_H-M   'P 1'
#
loop_
_entity.id
_entity.type
_entity.pdbx_description
1 polymer ?
#
loop_
_entity_poly.entity_id
_entity_poly.type
_entity_poly.pdbx_seq_one_letter_code
_entity_poly.pdbx_strand_id
1 'polypeptide(L)'
;MAKSFMKSRAAMRILASAVIVSSWLPSGAAWGVVIPPPGFFPLNQVAVPEPRPLYQYIKSKSAAIRLGKALFWEMQAGSDGIQACGSCHFSAGADNRLKNTLNPGGKAGDNVFGNNSIGAPGFAQFAPNYTLQPADFPFHERQEPVDLQSSLILRDTNDVVGSQGVRLSDFIDVVPGSRFDSVAPLPDPVFHVNGSSMRRVTGRNTPSVINAVFNFTNFWDGRANNNFNGVNPFGPLDQNARIWVNQAGTLVPAQIA
;
A
#
# COMPACT_ATOMS: atom_id res chain seq x y z
N MET A 1 12.07 -14.82 83.31
CA MET A 1 13.01 -15.95 83.55
C MET A 1 12.59 -17.08 82.61
N ALA A 2 13.54 -17.61 81.82
CA ALA A 2 13.43 -18.79 80.93
C ALA A 2 12.48 -18.67 79.71
N LYS A 3 12.78 -19.19 78.50
CA LYS A 3 13.91 -19.94 77.92
C LYS A 3 13.73 -19.93 76.37
N SER A 4 14.83 -19.67 75.64
CA SER A 4 15.39 -20.43 74.50
C SER A 4 14.44 -21.24 73.59
N PHE A 5 14.55 -21.10 72.26
CA PHE A 5 15.16 -22.14 71.41
C PHE A 5 15.41 -21.67 69.95
N MET A 6 16.53 -22.15 69.43
CA MET A 6 17.23 -21.87 68.18
C MET A 6 16.94 -22.96 67.14
N LYS A 7 17.02 -22.66 65.83
CA LYS A 7 17.38 -23.57 64.69
C LYS A 7 17.59 -22.72 63.41
N SER A 8 18.84 -22.36 63.07
CA SER A 8 19.79 -23.01 62.12
C SER A 8 19.37 -22.91 60.64
N ARG A 9 19.89 -21.95 59.85
CA ARG A 9 21.16 -21.93 59.07
C ARG A 9 21.40 -23.11 58.12
N ALA A 10 21.40 -22.82 56.82
CA ALA A 10 22.34 -23.39 55.85
C ALA A 10 22.60 -22.38 54.73
N ALA A 11 23.79 -21.79 54.72
CA ALA A 11 24.35 -21.03 53.61
C ALA A 11 25.47 -21.89 53.02
N MET A 12 25.36 -22.27 51.75
CA MET A 12 26.39 -23.06 51.06
C MET A 12 27.14 -22.14 50.09
N ARG A 13 28.39 -21.84 50.46
CA ARG A 13 29.40 -21.24 49.57
C ARG A 13 30.23 -22.37 48.98
N ILE A 14 30.31 -22.45 47.66
CA ILE A 14 31.31 -23.27 46.96
C ILE A 14 32.16 -22.33 46.10
N LEU A 15 33.45 -22.35 46.40
CA LEU A 15 34.53 -21.73 45.64
C LEU A 15 34.83 -22.58 44.40
N ALA A 16 34.91 -21.96 43.23
CA ALA A 16 35.58 -22.54 42.07
C ALA A 16 36.64 -21.55 41.56
N SER A 17 37.88 -22.02 41.58
CA SER A 17 39.11 -21.31 41.25
C SER A 17 39.17 -20.93 39.77
N ALA A 18 39.46 -19.67 39.46
CA ALA A 18 39.76 -19.21 38.11
C ALA A 18 41.27 -19.34 37.84
N VAL A 19 41.64 -20.27 36.96
CA VAL A 19 42.96 -20.28 36.31
C VAL A 19 42.87 -19.36 35.10
N ILE A 20 43.52 -18.20 35.16
CA ILE A 20 43.64 -17.28 34.04
C ILE A 20 44.81 -17.75 33.17
N VAL A 21 44.51 -18.37 32.03
CA VAL A 21 45.46 -18.50 30.92
C VAL A 21 45.31 -17.25 30.06
N SER A 22 46.26 -16.34 30.16
CA SER A 22 46.31 -15.11 29.35
C SER A 22 46.84 -15.42 27.95
N SER A 23 45.97 -15.92 27.08
CA SER A 23 46.23 -15.84 25.63
C SER A 23 45.95 -14.41 25.17
N TRP A 24 47.01 -13.67 24.85
CA TRP A 24 46.95 -12.37 24.20
C TRP A 24 46.26 -12.51 22.83
N LEU A 25 44.96 -12.19 22.78
CA LEU A 25 44.31 -11.80 21.54
C LEU A 25 44.62 -10.31 21.35
N PRO A 26 45.30 -9.90 20.26
CA PRO A 26 45.43 -8.48 19.97
C PRO A 26 44.02 -7.90 19.86
N SER A 27 43.77 -6.88 20.66
CA SER A 27 42.55 -6.07 20.63
C SER A 27 42.43 -5.45 19.25
N GLY A 28 41.86 -6.19 18.31
CA GLY A 28 41.30 -5.64 17.10
C GLY A 28 40.19 -4.71 17.55
N ALA A 29 40.48 -3.41 17.57
CA ALA A 29 39.47 -2.39 17.70
C ALA A 29 38.47 -2.62 16.56
N ALA A 30 37.35 -3.26 16.86
CA ALA A 30 36.17 -3.17 16.04
C ALA A 30 35.72 -1.71 16.15
N TRP A 31 36.30 -0.85 15.31
CA TRP A 31 35.71 0.43 15.00
C TRP A 31 34.39 0.11 14.33
N GLY A 32 33.34 -0.08 15.15
CA GLY A 32 31.99 0.08 14.67
C GLY A 32 31.96 1.45 14.02
N VAL A 33 31.85 1.48 12.69
CA VAL A 33 31.64 2.72 11.97
C VAL A 33 30.37 3.29 12.56
N VAL A 34 30.52 4.30 13.42
CA VAL A 34 29.40 5.15 13.82
C VAL A 34 29.05 5.87 12.54
N ILE A 35 28.13 5.30 11.76
CA ILE A 35 27.52 6.00 10.65
C ILE A 35 26.76 7.13 11.34
N PRO A 36 27.21 8.40 11.21
CA PRO A 36 26.47 9.50 11.80
C PRO A 36 25.04 9.42 11.25
N PRO A 37 24.01 9.66 12.08
CA PRO A 37 22.64 9.69 11.57
C PRO A 37 22.64 10.61 10.34
N PRO A 38 21.99 10.20 9.23
CA PRO A 38 21.93 11.01 8.03
C PRO A 38 21.55 12.43 8.43
N GLY A 39 22.37 13.41 8.05
CA GLY A 39 22.07 14.80 8.36
C GLY A 39 20.67 15.14 7.86
N PHE A 40 19.90 15.87 8.67
CA PHE A 40 18.61 16.40 8.22
C PHE A 40 18.90 17.52 7.22
N PHE A 41 18.97 17.16 5.93
CA PHE A 41 19.10 18.12 4.85
C PHE A 41 17.72 18.55 4.37
N PRO A 42 17.54 19.82 3.96
CA PRO A 42 16.33 20.21 3.26
C PRO A 42 16.19 19.37 1.98
N LEU A 43 14.96 19.08 1.57
CA LEU A 43 14.66 18.12 0.50
C LEU A 43 15.37 18.45 -0.84
N ASN A 44 15.62 19.73 -1.13
CA ASN A 44 16.34 20.16 -2.32
C ASN A 44 17.84 19.79 -2.32
N GLN A 45 18.39 19.38 -1.17
CA GLN A 45 19.76 18.89 -1.00
C GLN A 45 19.83 17.37 -0.86
N VAL A 46 18.69 16.68 -0.75
CA VAL A 46 18.63 15.22 -0.68
C VAL A 46 18.71 14.65 -2.10
N ALA A 47 19.70 13.80 -2.36
CA ALA A 47 19.80 13.09 -3.63
C ALA A 47 18.59 12.16 -3.82
N VAL A 48 17.98 12.21 -5.01
CA VAL A 48 16.87 11.31 -5.37
C VAL A 48 17.42 9.88 -5.53
N PRO A 49 16.89 8.89 -4.80
CA PRO A 49 17.30 7.49 -4.95
C PRO A 49 17.10 7.00 -6.39
N GLU A 50 18.09 6.30 -6.92
CA GLU A 50 18.02 5.64 -8.24
C GLU A 50 18.13 4.12 -8.08
N PRO A 51 17.36 3.32 -8.84
CA PRO A 51 17.53 1.88 -8.84
C PRO A 51 18.90 1.51 -9.45
N ARG A 52 19.55 0.46 -8.95
CA ARG A 52 20.81 -0.05 -9.53
C ARG A 52 20.53 -1.37 -10.27
N PRO A 53 21.08 -1.60 -11.48
CA PRO A 53 21.93 -0.72 -12.29
C PRO A 53 21.13 0.04 -13.38
N LEU A 54 20.49 1.17 -13.04
CA LEU A 54 19.63 1.96 -13.97
C LEU A 54 20.22 2.14 -15.39
N TYR A 55 21.49 2.50 -15.48
CA TYR A 55 22.15 2.82 -16.76
C TYR A 55 22.47 1.61 -17.65
N GLN A 56 22.27 0.38 -17.15
CA GLN A 56 22.26 -0.81 -18.00
C GLN A 56 21.03 -0.85 -18.91
N TYR A 57 19.91 -0.29 -18.44
CA TYR A 57 18.62 -0.33 -19.12
C TYR A 57 18.22 1.02 -19.73
N ILE A 58 18.68 2.12 -19.11
CA ILE A 58 18.33 3.49 -19.52
C ILE A 58 19.55 4.19 -20.13
N LYS A 59 19.53 4.32 -21.46
CA LYS A 59 20.58 5.03 -22.23
C LYS A 59 20.64 6.52 -21.93
N SER A 60 19.49 7.16 -21.73
CA SER A 60 19.38 8.61 -21.44
C SER A 60 18.36 8.86 -20.35
N LYS A 61 18.86 9.22 -19.16
CA LYS A 61 18.01 9.58 -18.01
C LYS A 61 17.13 10.80 -18.31
N SER A 62 17.67 11.80 -19.00
CA SER A 62 16.90 13.00 -19.36
C SER A 62 15.75 12.70 -20.31
N ALA A 63 15.96 11.80 -21.29
CA ALA A 63 14.89 11.33 -22.17
C ALA A 63 13.85 10.51 -21.39
N ALA A 64 14.28 9.62 -20.49
CA ALA A 64 13.38 8.83 -19.65
C ALA A 64 12.50 9.72 -18.75
N ILE A 65 13.06 10.78 -18.15
CA ILE A 65 12.30 11.75 -17.35
C ILE A 65 11.24 12.45 -18.22
N ARG A 66 11.60 12.89 -19.43
CA ARG A 66 10.66 13.55 -20.35
C ARG A 66 9.53 12.61 -20.76
N LEU A 67 9.87 11.36 -21.09
CA LEU A 67 8.90 10.34 -21.44
C LEU A 67 7.97 10.04 -20.26
N GLY A 68 8.49 9.86 -19.05
CA GLY A 68 7.69 9.61 -17.85
C GLY A 68 6.70 10.74 -17.56
N LYS A 69 7.12 12.01 -17.74
CA LYS A 69 6.22 13.17 -17.61
C LYS A 69 5.10 13.17 -18.64
N ALA A 70 5.38 12.74 -19.87
CA ALA A 70 4.34 12.61 -20.91
C ALA A 70 3.38 11.46 -20.58
N LEU A 71 3.91 10.27 -20.28
CA LEU A 71 3.11 9.08 -19.94
C LEU A 71 2.23 9.28 -18.71
N PHE A 72 2.65 10.12 -17.75
CA PHE A 72 1.84 10.40 -16.56
C PHE A 72 0.44 10.95 -16.89
N TRP A 73 0.30 11.67 -18.00
CA TRP A 73 -0.97 12.26 -18.45
C TRP A 73 -1.54 11.59 -19.69
N GLU A 74 -0.92 10.50 -20.16
CA GLU A 74 -1.33 9.85 -21.41
C GLU A 74 -2.51 8.89 -21.17
N MET A 75 -3.68 9.28 -21.65
CA MET A 75 -4.90 8.46 -21.52
C MET A 75 -4.89 7.25 -22.46
N GLN A 76 -4.10 7.26 -23.53
CA GLN A 76 -3.94 6.11 -24.43
C GLN A 76 -3.21 4.93 -23.78
N ALA A 77 -2.53 5.16 -22.65
CA ALA A 77 -1.93 4.08 -21.86
C ALA A 77 -2.99 3.32 -21.03
N GLY A 78 -4.20 3.87 -20.89
CA GLY A 78 -5.33 3.19 -20.24
C GLY A 78 -6.28 2.57 -21.26
N SER A 79 -6.88 1.44 -20.92
CA SER A 79 -7.75 0.67 -21.82
C SER A 79 -8.98 1.43 -22.34
N ASP A 80 -9.47 2.41 -21.58
CA ASP A 80 -10.69 3.15 -21.91
C ASP A 80 -10.43 4.53 -22.55
N GLY A 81 -9.16 4.89 -22.78
CA GLY A 81 -8.80 6.18 -23.35
C GLY A 81 -9.24 7.38 -22.51
N ILE A 82 -9.51 7.21 -21.21
CA ILE A 82 -9.97 8.24 -20.28
C ILE A 82 -9.12 8.29 -19.01
N GLN A 83 -8.71 7.15 -18.46
CA GLN A 83 -7.86 7.12 -17.26
C GLN A 83 -6.37 7.20 -17.62
N ALA A 84 -5.66 8.12 -16.97
CA ALA A 84 -4.21 8.19 -16.91
C ALA A 84 -3.77 8.22 -15.44
N CYS A 85 -2.46 8.14 -15.17
CA CYS A 85 -1.94 8.31 -13.80
C CYS A 85 -2.42 9.65 -13.20
N GLY A 86 -2.33 10.73 -13.99
CA GLY A 86 -2.77 12.06 -13.62
C GLY A 86 -4.27 12.20 -13.41
N SER A 87 -5.12 11.31 -13.94
CA SER A 87 -6.58 11.39 -13.73
C SER A 87 -6.98 11.22 -12.26
N CYS A 88 -6.17 10.51 -11.49
CA CYS A 88 -6.36 10.36 -10.04
C CYS A 88 -5.31 11.14 -9.24
N HIS A 89 -4.07 11.28 -9.74
CA HIS A 89 -2.97 11.91 -9.00
C HIS A 89 -2.74 13.40 -9.32
N PHE A 90 -3.79 14.19 -9.52
CA PHE A 90 -3.66 15.60 -9.97
C PHE A 90 -3.66 16.63 -8.84
N SER A 91 -4.37 16.39 -7.74
CA SER A 91 -4.51 17.38 -6.66
C SER A 91 -3.58 17.06 -5.51
N ALA A 92 -2.44 17.73 -5.44
CA ALA A 92 -1.35 17.38 -4.51
C ALA A 92 -0.95 15.89 -4.59
N GLY A 93 -1.11 15.29 -5.78
CA GLY A 93 -0.86 13.88 -6.03
C GLY A 93 -1.96 12.91 -5.59
N ALA A 94 -3.09 13.40 -5.08
CA ALA A 94 -4.23 12.58 -4.63
C ALA A 94 -5.52 12.92 -5.41
N ASP A 95 -6.54 12.08 -5.22
CA ASP A 95 -7.81 12.20 -5.92
C ASP A 95 -8.83 12.94 -5.06
N ASN A 96 -9.13 14.18 -5.43
CA ASN A 96 -10.07 15.04 -4.70
C ASN A 96 -11.49 15.04 -5.30
N ARG A 97 -11.79 14.12 -6.23
CA ARG A 97 -13.13 14.01 -6.81
C ARG A 97 -14.12 13.54 -5.74
N LEU A 98 -15.34 14.07 -5.77
CA LEU A 98 -16.38 13.77 -4.78
C LEU A 98 -17.46 12.82 -5.29
N LYS A 99 -17.59 12.72 -6.62
CA LYS A 99 -18.64 11.93 -7.26
C LYS A 99 -18.12 10.56 -7.63
N ASN A 100 -18.92 9.53 -7.38
CA ASN A 100 -18.58 8.14 -7.69
C ASN A 100 -17.24 7.72 -7.07
N THR A 101 -17.03 8.01 -5.79
CA THR A 101 -15.78 7.70 -5.08
C THR A 101 -15.96 6.78 -3.88
N LEU A 102 -17.14 6.16 -3.70
CA LEU A 102 -17.36 5.16 -2.66
C LEU A 102 -17.06 3.74 -3.16
N ASN A 103 -16.45 2.92 -2.30
CA ASN A 103 -16.27 1.48 -2.48
C ASN A 103 -16.83 0.77 -1.24
N PRO A 104 -17.71 -0.24 -1.38
CA PRO A 104 -18.45 -0.86 -0.27
C PRO A 104 -17.61 -1.84 0.56
N GLY A 105 -16.28 -1.69 0.58
CA GLY A 105 -15.40 -2.65 1.25
C GLY A 105 -15.22 -3.97 0.48
N GLY A 106 -15.31 -3.97 -0.85
CA GLY A 106 -15.23 -5.19 -1.69
C GLY A 106 -14.00 -6.06 -1.48
N LYS A 107 -12.90 -5.50 -0.96
CA LYS A 107 -11.71 -6.29 -0.54
C LYS A 107 -11.99 -7.23 0.63
N ALA A 108 -12.92 -6.88 1.50
CA ALA A 108 -13.39 -7.69 2.62
C ALA A 108 -14.59 -8.58 2.24
N GLY A 109 -14.98 -8.62 0.96
CA GLY A 109 -16.11 -9.40 0.46
C GLY A 109 -17.47 -8.71 0.60
N ASP A 110 -17.50 -7.44 1.00
CA ASP A 110 -18.74 -6.67 1.10
C ASP A 110 -19.06 -5.92 -0.19
N ASN A 111 -20.32 -6.01 -0.61
CA ASN A 111 -20.83 -5.44 -1.85
C ASN A 111 -22.04 -4.52 -1.61
N VAL A 112 -22.39 -4.26 -0.35
CA VAL A 112 -23.49 -3.39 0.04
C VAL A 112 -22.91 -2.05 0.46
N PHE A 113 -23.43 -0.95 -0.07
CA PHE A 113 -22.93 0.39 0.26
C PHE A 113 -23.52 0.90 1.57
N GLY A 114 -22.70 1.63 2.34
CA GLY A 114 -23.12 2.37 3.53
C GLY A 114 -23.53 1.49 4.71
N ASN A 115 -23.31 0.18 4.65
CA ASN A 115 -23.57 -0.73 5.76
C ASN A 115 -22.33 -0.80 6.68
N ASN A 116 -22.48 -1.58 7.75
CA ASN A 116 -21.39 -2.00 8.62
C ASN A 116 -21.72 -3.36 9.24
N SER A 117 -20.72 -4.03 9.81
CA SER A 117 -20.88 -5.32 10.50
C SER A 117 -21.04 -5.18 12.02
N ILE A 118 -21.14 -3.96 12.55
CA ILE A 118 -21.09 -3.68 14.00
C ILE A 118 -22.43 -3.23 14.59
N GLY A 119 -23.48 -3.12 13.76
CA GLY A 119 -24.84 -2.80 14.19
C GLY A 119 -25.11 -1.32 14.51
N ALA A 120 -24.19 -0.43 14.18
CA ALA A 120 -24.42 1.01 14.26
C ALA A 120 -25.25 1.50 13.06
N PRO A 121 -25.90 2.68 13.14
CA PRO A 121 -26.54 3.30 11.97
C PRO A 121 -25.55 3.47 10.81
N GLY A 122 -25.96 3.06 9.61
CA GLY A 122 -25.17 3.22 8.39
C GLY A 122 -25.51 4.49 7.61
N PHE A 123 -25.04 4.53 6.36
CA PHE A 123 -25.26 5.60 5.39
C PHE A 123 -26.14 5.11 4.26
N ALA A 124 -27.46 5.05 4.47
CA ALA A 124 -28.40 4.50 3.49
C ALA A 124 -28.40 5.22 2.12
N GLN A 125 -27.88 6.44 2.07
CA GLN A 125 -27.72 7.21 0.83
C GLN A 125 -26.47 6.83 0.01
N PHE A 126 -25.53 6.09 0.59
CA PHE A 126 -24.31 5.68 -0.10
C PHE A 126 -24.66 4.70 -1.22
N ALA A 127 -24.13 4.97 -2.41
CA ALA A 127 -24.41 4.22 -3.62
C ALA A 127 -23.34 4.51 -4.68
N PRO A 128 -23.24 3.69 -5.73
CA PRO A 128 -22.51 4.07 -6.93
C PRO A 128 -23.01 5.42 -7.46
N ASN A 129 -22.11 6.24 -8.00
CA ASN A 129 -22.39 7.58 -8.53
C ASN A 129 -22.89 8.63 -7.51
N TYR A 130 -22.92 8.31 -6.21
CA TYR A 130 -23.19 9.29 -5.16
C TYR A 130 -22.15 10.42 -5.15
N THR A 131 -22.56 11.63 -4.75
CA THR A 131 -21.68 12.79 -4.56
C THR A 131 -21.51 13.05 -3.06
N LEU A 132 -20.32 12.78 -2.55
CA LEU A 132 -19.97 13.01 -1.15
C LEU A 132 -20.22 14.46 -0.72
N GLN A 133 -20.75 14.61 0.48
CA GLN A 133 -20.98 15.86 1.17
C GLN A 133 -20.06 15.97 2.40
N PRO A 134 -19.73 17.18 2.87
CA PRO A 134 -18.99 17.34 4.12
C PRO A 134 -19.64 16.66 5.32
N ALA A 135 -20.98 16.66 5.36
CA ALA A 135 -21.76 16.01 6.42
C ALA A 135 -21.66 14.47 6.42
N ASP A 136 -21.20 13.85 5.34
CA ASP A 136 -20.96 12.40 5.32
C ASP A 136 -19.76 12.01 6.20
N PHE A 137 -18.89 12.95 6.56
CA PHE A 137 -17.75 12.70 7.42
C PHE A 137 -18.02 13.06 8.90
N PRO A 138 -17.39 12.34 9.83
CA PRO A 138 -16.60 11.13 9.61
C PRO A 138 -17.49 9.91 9.32
N PHE A 139 -16.96 8.92 8.59
CA PHE A 139 -17.67 7.65 8.32
C PHE A 139 -17.86 6.81 9.59
N HIS A 140 -16.98 6.99 10.58
CA HIS A 140 -17.11 6.44 11.92
C HIS A 140 -17.23 7.60 12.91
N GLU A 141 -18.37 7.74 13.56
CA GLU A 141 -18.63 8.81 14.53
C GLU A 141 -19.05 8.23 15.88
N ARG A 142 -18.47 8.80 16.94
CA ARG A 142 -18.77 8.47 18.33
C ARG A 142 -19.36 9.69 19.04
N GLN A 143 -20.25 9.45 19.99
CA GLN A 143 -20.87 10.51 20.80
C GLN A 143 -19.81 11.35 21.52
N GLU A 144 -18.89 10.68 22.20
CA GLU A 144 -17.66 11.23 22.74
C GLU A 144 -16.47 10.84 21.85
N PRO A 145 -15.89 11.75 21.03
CA PRO A 145 -14.89 11.41 20.03
C PRO A 145 -13.54 10.90 20.58
N VAL A 146 -13.22 11.24 21.82
CA VAL A 146 -11.93 10.87 22.46
C VAL A 146 -12.00 9.56 23.22
N ASP A 147 -13.22 9.08 23.55
CA ASP A 147 -13.41 7.78 24.16
C ASP A 147 -13.58 6.71 23.07
N LEU A 148 -12.48 6.02 22.79
CA LEU A 148 -12.40 4.99 21.75
C LEU A 148 -12.92 3.62 22.20
N GLN A 149 -13.30 3.46 23.47
CA GLN A 149 -13.62 2.16 24.05
C GLN A 149 -15.10 2.03 24.41
N SER A 150 -15.66 2.99 25.14
CA SER A 150 -17.03 2.89 25.70
C SER A 150 -18.07 3.78 25.04
N SER A 151 -17.62 4.79 24.28
CA SER A 151 -18.49 5.76 23.64
C SER A 151 -19.41 5.13 22.60
N LEU A 152 -20.70 5.51 22.64
CA LEU A 152 -21.70 5.07 21.67
C LEU A 152 -21.29 5.47 20.26
N ILE A 153 -21.35 4.50 19.33
CA ILE A 153 -21.14 4.74 17.91
C ILE A 153 -22.45 5.28 17.34
N LEU A 154 -22.43 6.53 16.89
CA LEU A 154 -23.60 7.22 16.33
C LEU A 154 -23.88 6.80 14.88
N ARG A 155 -22.82 6.55 14.13
CA ARG A 155 -22.87 6.02 12.76
C ARG A 155 -21.54 5.38 12.36
N ASP A 156 -21.62 4.39 11.49
CA ASP A 156 -20.47 3.65 10.98
C ASP A 156 -20.72 3.13 9.57
N THR A 157 -19.67 3.10 8.76
CA THR A 157 -19.63 2.28 7.56
C THR A 157 -18.22 1.76 7.30
N ASN A 158 -18.14 0.55 6.73
CA ASN A 158 -16.90 -0.01 6.19
C ASN A 158 -16.59 0.48 4.76
N ASP A 159 -17.45 1.31 4.17
CA ASP A 159 -17.18 1.96 2.89
C ASP A 159 -15.89 2.78 2.93
N VAL A 160 -15.20 2.85 1.79
CA VAL A 160 -13.96 3.59 1.63
C VAL A 160 -14.11 4.62 0.54
N VAL A 161 -13.61 5.84 0.79
CA VAL A 161 -13.41 6.83 -0.26
C VAL A 161 -12.20 6.43 -1.11
N GLY A 162 -12.47 6.05 -2.36
CA GLY A 162 -11.52 5.59 -3.34
C GLY A 162 -11.35 6.52 -4.53
N SER A 163 -10.62 6.02 -5.53
CA SER A 163 -10.42 6.67 -6.82
C SER A 163 -11.22 5.94 -7.90
N GLN A 164 -11.74 6.71 -8.86
CA GLN A 164 -12.50 6.12 -9.98
C GLN A 164 -11.57 5.31 -10.89
N GLY A 165 -11.97 4.08 -11.18
CA GLY A 165 -11.35 3.20 -12.17
C GLY A 165 -12.11 3.19 -13.50
N VAL A 166 -12.04 2.05 -14.17
CA VAL A 166 -12.76 1.77 -15.43
C VAL A 166 -14.12 1.11 -15.17
N ARG A 167 -14.96 1.05 -16.20
CA ARG A 167 -16.16 0.21 -16.17
C ARG A 167 -15.75 -1.26 -16.29
N LEU A 168 -16.57 -2.16 -15.76
CA LEU A 168 -16.32 -3.59 -15.91
C LEU A 168 -16.47 -4.02 -17.38
N SER A 169 -15.46 -4.70 -17.88
CA SER A 169 -15.44 -5.26 -19.23
C SER A 169 -14.40 -6.37 -19.31
N ASP A 170 -14.63 -7.34 -20.20
CA ASP A 170 -13.59 -8.30 -20.59
C ASP A 170 -12.68 -7.66 -21.64
N PHE A 171 -11.37 -7.80 -21.44
CA PHE A 171 -10.38 -7.44 -22.45
C PHE A 171 -10.43 -8.45 -23.60
N ILE A 172 -10.50 -7.96 -24.84
CA ILE A 172 -10.48 -8.79 -26.05
C ILE A 172 -9.11 -8.67 -26.73
N ASP A 173 -8.72 -7.45 -27.10
CA ASP A 173 -7.48 -7.20 -27.82
C ASP A 173 -7.04 -5.73 -27.72
N VAL A 174 -5.77 -5.48 -28.01
CA VAL A 174 -5.27 -4.13 -28.27
C VAL A 174 -5.62 -3.75 -29.71
N VAL A 175 -6.11 -2.53 -29.94
CA VAL A 175 -6.40 -2.05 -31.30
C VAL A 175 -5.29 -1.08 -31.75
N PRO A 176 -4.39 -1.47 -32.68
CA PRO A 176 -3.30 -0.61 -33.11
C PRO A 176 -3.80 0.75 -33.64
N GLY A 177 -3.22 1.83 -33.14
CA GLY A 177 -3.60 3.20 -33.51
C GLY A 177 -4.90 3.71 -32.87
N SER A 178 -5.58 2.90 -32.07
CA SER A 178 -6.72 3.32 -31.25
C SER A 178 -6.26 3.75 -29.87
N ARG A 179 -6.97 4.72 -29.29
CA ARG A 179 -6.84 5.10 -27.87
C ARG A 179 -7.62 4.21 -26.91
N PHE A 180 -8.31 3.20 -27.44
CA PHE A 180 -9.13 2.25 -26.71
C PHE A 180 -8.66 0.84 -27.01
N ASP A 181 -8.63 0.01 -25.98
CA ASP A 181 -8.60 -1.44 -26.16
C ASP A 181 -9.96 -1.92 -26.68
N SER A 182 -9.94 -3.02 -27.41
CA SER A 182 -11.16 -3.76 -27.74
C SER A 182 -11.62 -4.51 -26.49
N VAL A 183 -12.84 -4.25 -26.06
CA VAL A 183 -13.41 -4.83 -24.84
C VAL A 183 -14.86 -5.25 -25.06
N ALA A 184 -15.30 -6.29 -24.35
CA ALA A 184 -16.71 -6.63 -24.20
C ALA A 184 -17.24 -6.04 -22.89
N PRO A 185 -18.13 -5.02 -22.92
CA PRO A 185 -18.73 -4.48 -21.70
C PRO A 185 -19.50 -5.56 -20.94
N LEU A 186 -19.35 -5.57 -19.61
CA LEU A 186 -20.07 -6.49 -18.73
C LEU A 186 -20.96 -5.71 -17.76
N PRO A 187 -22.16 -6.23 -17.42
CA PRO A 187 -22.94 -5.71 -16.31
C PRO A 187 -22.16 -5.83 -14.99
N ASP A 188 -22.01 -4.71 -14.29
CA ASP A 188 -21.44 -4.70 -12.95
C ASP A 188 -22.55 -4.93 -11.90
N PRO A 189 -22.46 -5.99 -11.06
CA PRO A 189 -23.46 -6.29 -10.04
C PRO A 189 -23.36 -5.43 -8.77
N VAL A 190 -22.29 -4.64 -8.62
CA VAL A 190 -22.03 -3.81 -7.43
C VAL A 190 -22.07 -2.34 -7.81
N PHE A 191 -21.34 -1.96 -8.85
CA PHE A 191 -21.23 -0.58 -9.32
C PHE A 191 -22.25 -0.31 -10.43
N HIS A 192 -23.53 -0.26 -10.09
CA HIS A 192 -24.60 0.09 -11.03
C HIS A 192 -25.66 1.02 -10.41
N VAL A 193 -26.36 1.76 -11.26
CA VAL A 193 -27.57 2.54 -10.89
C VAL A 193 -28.63 2.29 -11.95
N ASN A 194 -29.83 1.88 -11.54
CA ASN A 194 -30.96 1.64 -12.46
C ASN A 194 -30.59 0.75 -13.66
N GLY A 195 -29.84 -0.34 -13.42
CA GLY A 195 -29.37 -1.26 -14.46
C GLY A 195 -28.20 -0.76 -15.32
N SER A 196 -27.75 0.48 -15.13
CA SER A 196 -26.61 1.05 -15.86
C SER A 196 -25.32 0.92 -15.05
N SER A 197 -24.30 0.26 -15.61
CA SER A 197 -23.01 0.10 -14.94
C SER A 197 -22.22 1.41 -14.88
N MET A 198 -21.73 1.69 -13.68
CA MET A 198 -20.88 2.82 -13.33
C MET A 198 -19.40 2.42 -13.40
N ARG A 199 -18.52 3.41 -13.27
CA ARG A 199 -17.09 3.13 -13.09
C ARG A 199 -16.90 2.49 -11.71
N ARG A 200 -16.09 1.43 -11.65
CA ARG A 200 -15.65 0.85 -10.38
C ARG A 200 -14.83 1.87 -9.61
N VAL A 201 -14.83 1.74 -8.28
CA VAL A 201 -14.03 2.57 -7.40
C VAL A 201 -13.02 1.69 -6.69
N THR A 202 -11.77 2.15 -6.55
CA THR A 202 -10.73 1.41 -5.83
C THR A 202 -11.05 1.38 -4.33
N GLY A 203 -10.66 0.31 -3.63
CA GLY A 203 -10.83 0.21 -2.16
C GLY A 203 -9.90 1.12 -1.33
N ARG A 204 -9.35 2.19 -1.92
CA ARG A 204 -8.51 3.21 -1.28
C ARG A 204 -8.33 4.40 -2.22
N ASN A 205 -8.35 5.61 -1.69
CA ASN A 205 -7.96 6.81 -2.45
C ASN A 205 -6.48 6.72 -2.86
N THR A 206 -6.16 7.27 -4.02
CA THR A 206 -4.79 7.24 -4.51
C THR A 206 -3.84 8.07 -3.61
N PRO A 207 -2.67 7.54 -3.20
CA PRO A 207 -1.73 8.29 -2.37
C PRO A 207 -1.01 9.36 -3.19
N SER A 208 -0.42 10.34 -2.51
CA SER A 208 0.37 11.38 -3.18
C SER A 208 1.58 10.80 -3.92
N VAL A 209 1.80 11.28 -5.15
CA VAL A 209 3.05 11.04 -5.90
C VAL A 209 4.20 11.95 -5.46
N ILE A 210 3.91 12.99 -4.68
CA ILE A 210 4.92 13.93 -4.20
C ILE A 210 5.79 13.20 -3.18
N ASN A 211 7.10 13.22 -3.40
CA ASN A 211 8.09 12.55 -2.55
C ASN A 211 7.94 11.02 -2.45
N ALA A 212 7.11 10.40 -3.31
CA ALA A 212 6.86 8.96 -3.27
C ALA A 212 8.12 8.10 -3.40
N VAL A 213 9.16 8.61 -4.06
CA VAL A 213 10.49 7.97 -4.21
C VAL A 213 11.23 7.78 -2.88
N PHE A 214 10.88 8.56 -1.85
CA PHE A 214 11.48 8.46 -0.52
C PHE A 214 10.70 7.53 0.41
N ASN A 215 9.59 6.95 -0.06
CA ASN A 215 8.75 6.04 0.71
C ASN A 215 8.98 4.60 0.24
N PHE A 216 9.37 3.71 1.14
CA PHE A 216 9.41 2.27 0.86
C PHE A 216 8.00 1.68 0.68
N THR A 217 7.03 2.23 1.42
CA THR A 217 5.64 1.75 1.43
C THR A 217 4.70 2.94 1.29
N ASN A 218 4.13 3.14 0.09
CA ASN A 218 3.09 4.16 -0.14
C ASN A 218 1.68 3.62 0.16
N PHE A 219 1.45 2.31 0.04
CA PHE A 219 0.19 1.68 0.39
C PHE A 219 0.37 0.72 1.56
N TRP A 220 -0.31 1.00 2.67
CA TRP A 220 -0.23 0.15 3.87
C TRP A 220 -0.94 -1.20 3.71
N ASP A 221 -1.67 -1.41 2.61
CA ASP A 221 -2.23 -2.72 2.24
C ASP A 221 -1.28 -3.57 1.38
N GLY A 222 0.00 -3.20 1.31
CA GLY A 222 1.06 -3.96 0.65
C GLY A 222 1.19 -3.77 -0.87
N ARG A 223 0.28 -2.99 -1.48
CA ARG A 223 0.36 -2.64 -2.91
C ARG A 223 1.52 -1.67 -3.20
N ALA A 224 1.92 -1.64 -4.47
CA ALA A 224 3.08 -0.88 -4.96
C ALA A 224 4.34 -1.17 -4.14
N ASN A 225 4.58 -2.46 -3.90
CA ASN A 225 5.77 -2.94 -3.21
C ASN A 225 7.03 -2.50 -3.97
N ASN A 226 8.07 -2.11 -3.24
CA ASN A 226 9.33 -1.67 -3.82
C ASN A 226 10.13 -2.81 -4.48
N ASN A 227 9.74 -4.07 -4.24
CA ASN A 227 10.28 -5.24 -4.90
C ASN A 227 9.28 -5.75 -5.94
N PHE A 228 9.68 -5.76 -7.21
CA PHE A 228 8.84 -6.22 -8.31
C PHE A 228 8.84 -7.75 -8.41
N ASN A 229 7.66 -8.37 -8.44
CA ASN A 229 7.53 -9.83 -8.57
C ASN A 229 7.18 -10.31 -10.00
N GLY A 230 7.05 -9.39 -10.96
CA GLY A 230 6.76 -9.74 -12.37
C GLY A 230 5.28 -9.85 -12.72
N VAL A 231 4.39 -9.87 -11.73
CA VAL A 231 2.99 -10.29 -11.94
C VAL A 231 2.00 -9.25 -11.41
N ASN A 232 2.22 -8.72 -10.21
CA ASN A 232 1.24 -7.88 -9.53
C ASN A 232 1.90 -6.89 -8.55
N PRO A 233 1.13 -5.98 -7.92
CA PRO A 233 1.72 -4.89 -7.15
C PRO A 233 2.14 -5.29 -5.73
N PHE A 234 2.04 -6.56 -5.34
CA PHE A 234 2.29 -7.02 -3.96
C PHE A 234 3.72 -7.47 -3.70
N GLY A 235 4.55 -7.60 -4.74
CA GLY A 235 5.94 -8.01 -4.58
C GLY A 235 6.07 -9.37 -3.88
N PRO A 236 6.99 -9.53 -2.91
CA PRO A 236 7.20 -10.79 -2.18
C PRO A 236 6.01 -11.26 -1.34
N LEU A 237 4.99 -10.41 -1.12
CA LEU A 237 3.79 -10.80 -0.39
C LEU A 237 2.91 -11.78 -1.18
N ASP A 238 3.04 -11.80 -2.51
CA ASP A 238 2.45 -12.86 -3.32
C ASP A 238 3.45 -14.00 -3.56
N GLN A 239 3.34 -15.05 -2.75
CA GLN A 239 4.16 -16.25 -2.85
C GLN A 239 3.86 -17.10 -4.09
N ASN A 240 2.77 -16.82 -4.80
CA ASN A 240 2.33 -17.54 -6.01
C ASN A 240 2.66 -16.80 -7.30
N ALA A 241 3.17 -15.56 -7.24
CA ALA A 241 3.60 -14.83 -8.42
C ALA A 241 4.70 -15.61 -9.17
N ARG A 242 4.46 -15.96 -10.44
CA ARG A 242 5.42 -16.64 -11.31
C ARG A 242 5.50 -15.92 -12.66
N ILE A 243 6.73 -15.76 -13.16
CA ILE A 243 7.01 -15.39 -14.54
C ILE A 243 7.39 -16.63 -15.35
N TRP A 244 7.28 -16.55 -16.67
CA TRP A 244 7.77 -17.58 -17.57
C TRP A 244 9.21 -17.26 -17.97
N VAL A 245 10.13 -18.19 -17.72
CA VAL A 245 11.52 -18.10 -18.13
C VAL A 245 11.80 -19.14 -19.20
N ASN A 246 12.40 -18.70 -20.30
CA ASN A 246 12.86 -19.61 -21.35
C ASN A 246 14.19 -20.25 -20.92
N GLN A 247 14.16 -21.55 -20.61
CA GLN A 247 15.33 -22.37 -20.34
C GLN A 247 15.53 -23.34 -21.50
N ALA A 248 16.52 -23.04 -22.35
CA ALA A 248 16.90 -23.85 -23.51
C ALA A 248 15.72 -24.23 -24.44
N GLY A 249 14.79 -23.29 -24.68
CA GLY A 249 13.62 -23.49 -25.54
C GLY A 249 12.35 -23.93 -24.81
N THR A 250 12.42 -24.20 -23.50
CA THR A 250 11.26 -24.58 -22.68
C THR A 250 10.87 -23.44 -21.75
N LEU A 251 9.59 -23.07 -21.73
CA LEU A 251 9.08 -22.09 -20.76
C LEU A 251 8.79 -22.78 -19.43
N VAL A 252 9.47 -22.35 -18.38
CA VAL A 252 9.25 -22.84 -17.01
C VAL A 252 8.82 -21.69 -16.09
N PRO A 253 7.92 -21.95 -15.12
CA PRO A 253 7.52 -20.93 -14.17
C PRO A 253 8.63 -20.69 -13.14
N ALA A 254 8.96 -19.43 -12.88
CA ALA A 254 9.97 -19.04 -11.89
C ALA A 254 9.51 -17.80 -11.09
N GLN A 255 10.04 -17.62 -9.89
CA GLN A 255 9.88 -16.37 -9.14
C GLN A 255 10.99 -15.38 -9.51
N ILE A 256 10.65 -14.08 -9.52
CA ILE A 256 11.67 -13.03 -9.52
C ILE A 256 12.22 -12.96 -8.08
N ALA A 257 13.54 -13.10 -7.95
CA ALA A 257 14.26 -13.00 -6.68
C ALA A 257 14.46 -11.54 -6.24
#